data_AF-A0A9Q1G9J1-F1
#
_entry.id   AF-A0A9Q1G9J1-F1
#
_cell.length_a   1.000
_cell.length_b   1.000
_cell.length_c   1.000
_cell.angle_alpha   90.00
_cell.angle_beta   90.00
_cell.angle_gamma   90.00
#
_symmetry.space_group_name_H-M   'P 1'
#
loop_
_entity.id
_entity.type
_entity.pdbx_description
1 polymer ?
#
loop_
_entity_poly.entity_id
_entity_poly.type
_entity_poly.pdbx_seq_one_letter_code
_entity_poly.pdbx_strand_id
1 'polypeptide(L)'
;AERTEKQKQLGATQSKFQQRIQEREKELQDLRQAVQSLKCSAQVAVQDSERIFTELIRSIERRCSEVKKLIRDQEKAAVSRAERLLEQLEQEIAELRRRDTELEQLSHTEDHIHFLQSFPSPCDPPAPGDLPCIALSPHISFEAVRKSVSELNERLEDVFKKEFVKISQTVDDIHILEPRTREDFLQYSCRLTLDPNTAYKHLCLSEGNREVTRVEEIQSYPDH
;
A
#
# COMPACT_ATOMS: atom_id res chain seq x y z
N ALA A 1 -83.82 -4.18 -13.42
CA ALA A 1 -82.99 -2.99 -13.14
C ALA A 1 -81.61 -3.37 -12.60
N GLU A 2 -81.54 -4.20 -11.56
CA GLU A 2 -80.29 -4.53 -10.85
C GLU A 2 -79.19 -5.23 -11.70
N ARG A 3 -79.55 -6.22 -12.54
CA ARG A 3 -78.60 -6.90 -13.44
C ARG A 3 -77.88 -5.92 -14.37
N THR A 4 -78.61 -4.97 -14.95
CA THR A 4 -78.05 -3.99 -15.89
C THR A 4 -77.04 -3.07 -15.22
N GLU A 5 -77.31 -2.69 -13.97
CA GLU A 5 -76.38 -1.91 -13.14
C GLU A 5 -75.12 -2.72 -12.80
N LYS A 6 -75.28 -3.99 -12.38
CA LYS A 6 -74.15 -4.90 -12.16
C LYS A 6 -73.32 -5.14 -13.42
N GLN A 7 -73.95 -5.22 -14.60
CA GLN A 7 -73.27 -5.35 -15.89
C GLN A 7 -72.39 -4.12 -16.21
N LYS A 8 -72.91 -2.90 -15.97
CA LYS A 8 -72.13 -1.67 -16.12
C LYS A 8 -70.96 -1.62 -15.14
N GLN A 9 -71.19 -1.98 -13.88
CA GLN A 9 -70.12 -2.05 -12.86
C GLN A 9 -69.03 -3.05 -13.26
N LEU A 10 -69.41 -4.22 -13.79
CA LEU A 10 -68.46 -5.23 -14.27
C LEU A 10 -67.57 -4.67 -15.39
N GLY A 11 -68.17 -4.04 -16.40
CA GLY A 11 -67.43 -3.41 -17.49
C GLY A 11 -66.44 -2.33 -17.00
N ALA A 12 -66.89 -1.45 -16.10
CA ALA A 12 -66.02 -0.43 -15.51
C ALA A 12 -64.86 -1.04 -14.69
N THR A 13 -65.13 -2.13 -13.97
CA THR A 13 -64.12 -2.86 -13.20
C THR A 13 -63.11 -3.54 -14.11
N GLN A 14 -63.59 -4.14 -15.21
CA GLN A 14 -62.75 -4.77 -16.22
C GLN A 14 -61.82 -3.76 -16.90
N SER A 15 -62.31 -2.57 -17.27
CA SER A 15 -61.46 -1.50 -17.81
C SER A 15 -60.39 -1.04 -16.82
N LYS A 16 -60.74 -0.90 -15.53
CA LYS A 16 -59.77 -0.57 -14.48
C LYS A 16 -58.68 -1.63 -14.33
N PHE A 17 -59.05 -2.92 -14.40
CA PHE A 17 -58.05 -3.99 -14.36
C PHE A 17 -57.14 -3.98 -15.59
N GLN A 18 -57.68 -3.76 -16.79
CA GLN A 18 -56.88 -3.66 -18.01
C GLN A 18 -55.87 -2.50 -17.93
N GLN A 19 -56.29 -1.33 -17.45
CA GLN A 19 -55.37 -0.20 -17.26
C GLN A 19 -54.25 -0.56 -16.27
N ARG A 20 -54.60 -1.14 -15.11
CA ARG A 20 -53.61 -1.50 -14.09
C ARG A 20 -52.65 -2.60 -14.53
N ILE A 21 -53.11 -3.53 -15.38
CA ILE A 21 -52.25 -4.54 -16.01
C ILE A 21 -51.23 -3.85 -16.91
N GLN A 22 -51.65 -2.93 -17.78
CA GLN A 22 -50.74 -2.19 -18.67
C GLN A 22 -49.70 -1.37 -17.89
N GLU A 23 -50.12 -0.69 -16.83
CA GLU A 23 -49.21 0.05 -15.93
C GLU A 23 -48.16 -0.90 -15.32
N ARG A 24 -48.57 -2.08 -14.85
CA ARG A 24 -47.67 -3.06 -14.25
C ARG A 24 -46.77 -3.76 -15.25
N GLU A 25 -47.23 -3.99 -16.46
CA GLU A 25 -46.40 -4.50 -17.55
C GLU A 25 -45.29 -3.51 -17.92
N LYS A 26 -45.61 -2.22 -17.93
CA LYS A 26 -44.61 -1.15 -18.12
C LYS A 26 -43.60 -1.11 -16.97
N GLU A 27 -44.06 -1.07 -15.71
CA GLU A 27 -43.18 -1.11 -14.53
C GLU A 27 -42.25 -2.34 -14.55
N LEU A 28 -42.78 -3.50 -14.97
CA LEU A 28 -42.01 -4.74 -15.09
C LEU A 28 -40.92 -4.63 -16.17
N GLN A 29 -41.23 -4.00 -17.30
CA GLN A 29 -40.25 -3.79 -18.37
C GLN A 29 -39.14 -2.82 -17.93
N ASP A 30 -39.49 -1.71 -17.28
CA ASP A 30 -38.54 -0.74 -16.75
C ASP A 30 -37.61 -1.38 -15.71
N LEU A 31 -38.16 -2.20 -14.81
CA LEU A 31 -37.37 -2.95 -13.82
C LEU A 31 -36.43 -3.97 -14.48
N ARG A 32 -36.88 -4.68 -15.51
CA ARG A 32 -36.02 -5.60 -16.26
C ARG A 32 -34.84 -4.87 -16.90
N GLN A 33 -35.08 -3.70 -17.48
CA GLN A 33 -34.02 -2.88 -18.06
C GLN A 33 -33.03 -2.39 -16.99
N ALA A 34 -33.52 -1.88 -15.86
CA ALA A 34 -32.67 -1.43 -14.76
C ALA A 34 -31.77 -2.56 -14.22
N VAL A 35 -32.32 -3.77 -14.05
CA VAL A 35 -31.56 -4.95 -13.62
C VAL A 35 -30.46 -5.32 -14.63
N GLN A 36 -30.75 -5.27 -15.93
CA GLN A 36 -29.73 -5.55 -16.95
C GLN A 36 -28.65 -4.47 -17.01
N SER A 37 -29.02 -3.20 -16.94
CA SER A 37 -28.07 -2.09 -16.86
C SER A 37 -27.14 -2.23 -15.66
N LEU A 38 -27.67 -2.59 -14.48
CA LEU A 38 -26.84 -2.83 -13.30
C LEU A 38 -25.87 -3.99 -13.51
N LYS A 39 -26.33 -5.12 -14.08
CA LYS A 39 -25.46 -6.26 -14.38
C LYS A 39 -24.32 -5.89 -15.32
N CYS A 40 -24.61 -5.17 -16.39
CA CYS A 40 -23.59 -4.70 -17.33
C CYS A 40 -22.61 -3.75 -16.65
N SER A 41 -23.10 -2.78 -15.88
CA SER A 41 -22.27 -1.83 -15.12
C SER A 41 -21.34 -2.54 -14.14
N ALA A 42 -21.88 -3.49 -13.36
CA ALA A 42 -21.09 -4.29 -12.42
C ALA A 42 -19.99 -5.10 -13.13
N GLN A 43 -20.31 -5.70 -14.29
CA GLN A 43 -19.32 -6.45 -15.07
C GLN A 43 -18.18 -5.55 -15.57
N VAL A 44 -18.49 -4.35 -16.03
CA VAL A 44 -17.49 -3.36 -16.46
C VAL A 44 -16.62 -2.95 -15.26
N ALA A 45 -17.23 -2.63 -14.12
CA ALA A 45 -16.50 -2.25 -12.91
C ALA A 45 -15.54 -3.37 -12.44
N VAL A 46 -15.97 -4.63 -12.50
CA VAL A 46 -15.12 -5.79 -12.20
C VAL A 46 -13.92 -5.84 -13.17
N GLN A 47 -14.16 -5.79 -14.48
CA GLN A 47 -13.08 -5.85 -15.48
C GLN A 47 -12.07 -4.70 -15.33
N ASP A 48 -12.56 -3.48 -15.09
CA ASP A 48 -11.70 -2.33 -14.86
C ASP A 48 -10.88 -2.48 -13.58
N SER A 49 -11.50 -2.97 -12.50
CA SER A 49 -10.79 -3.24 -11.24
C SER A 49 -9.70 -4.31 -11.42
N GLU A 50 -10.00 -5.41 -12.10
CA GLU A 50 -9.04 -6.49 -12.41
C GLU A 50 -7.86 -5.96 -13.22
N ARG A 51 -8.12 -5.11 -14.22
CA ARG A 51 -7.08 -4.46 -15.02
C ARG A 51 -6.16 -3.60 -14.15
N ILE A 52 -6.73 -2.76 -13.29
CA ILE A 52 -5.97 -1.89 -12.37
C ILE A 52 -5.10 -2.72 -11.42
N PHE A 53 -5.67 -3.75 -10.78
CA PHE A 53 -4.89 -4.62 -9.90
C PHE A 53 -3.77 -5.35 -10.65
N THR A 54 -4.02 -5.78 -11.87
CA THR A 54 -2.99 -6.42 -12.71
C THR A 54 -1.83 -5.45 -13.01
N GLU A 55 -2.12 -4.19 -13.33
CA GLU A 55 -1.08 -3.16 -13.53
C GLU A 55 -0.28 -2.90 -12.25
N LEU A 56 -0.94 -2.90 -11.09
CA LEU A 56 -0.28 -2.73 -9.79
C LEU A 56 0.64 -3.91 -9.45
N ILE A 57 0.18 -5.14 -9.66
CA ILE A 57 1.01 -6.35 -9.46
C ILE A 57 2.27 -6.28 -10.33
N ARG A 58 2.13 -5.95 -11.62
CA ARG A 58 3.29 -5.79 -12.52
C ARG A 58 4.26 -4.70 -12.05
N SER A 59 3.74 -3.60 -11.50
CA SER A 59 4.56 -2.54 -10.93
C SER A 59 5.37 -3.04 -9.73
N ILE A 60 4.72 -3.77 -8.82
CA ILE A 60 5.38 -4.37 -7.64
C ILE A 60 6.45 -5.38 -8.07
N GLU A 61 6.16 -6.29 -8.99
CA GLU A 61 7.12 -7.27 -9.52
C GLU A 61 8.36 -6.60 -10.15
N ARG A 62 8.14 -5.50 -10.89
CA ARG A 62 9.24 -4.69 -11.44
C ARG A 62 10.10 -4.11 -10.33
N ARG A 63 9.51 -3.51 -9.31
CA ARG A 63 10.25 -2.95 -8.15
C ARG A 63 11.00 -4.03 -7.37
N CYS A 64 10.40 -5.21 -7.17
CA CYS A 64 11.09 -6.35 -6.57
C CYS A 64 12.35 -6.74 -7.35
N SER A 65 12.26 -6.75 -8.68
CA SER A 65 13.40 -7.04 -9.56
C SER A 65 14.48 -5.95 -9.48
N GLU A 66 14.10 -4.67 -9.42
CA GLU A 66 15.01 -3.54 -9.24
C GLU A 66 15.78 -3.64 -7.91
N VAL A 67 15.09 -3.87 -6.79
CA VAL A 67 15.71 -4.03 -5.46
C VAL A 67 16.66 -5.23 -5.43
N LYS A 68 16.23 -6.36 -6.01
CA LYS A 68 17.08 -7.56 -6.13
C LYS A 68 18.36 -7.27 -6.89
N LYS A 69 18.28 -6.54 -8.00
CA LYS A 69 19.44 -6.15 -8.80
C LYS A 69 20.39 -5.26 -8.00
N LEU A 70 19.88 -4.25 -7.30
CA LEU A 70 20.69 -3.36 -6.47
C LEU A 70 21.48 -4.14 -5.39
N ILE A 71 20.84 -5.10 -4.72
CA ILE A 71 21.50 -5.95 -3.72
C ILE A 71 22.61 -6.77 -4.36
N ARG A 72 22.35 -7.43 -5.50
CA ARG A 72 23.32 -8.28 -6.20
C ARG A 72 24.51 -7.50 -6.76
N ASP A 73 24.25 -6.32 -7.32
CA ASP A 73 25.29 -5.44 -7.85
C ASP A 73 26.20 -4.95 -6.71
N GLN A 74 25.62 -4.56 -5.56
CA GLN A 74 26.38 -4.14 -4.39
C GLN A 74 27.14 -5.30 -3.73
N GLU A 75 26.53 -6.48 -3.60
CA GLU A 75 27.17 -7.71 -3.13
C GLU A 75 28.40 -8.02 -3.98
N LYS A 76 28.22 -8.12 -5.30
CA LYS A 76 29.31 -8.39 -6.24
C LYS A 76 30.42 -7.36 -6.14
N ALA A 77 30.08 -6.06 -6.12
CA ALA A 77 31.06 -4.99 -6.04
C ALA A 77 31.83 -4.98 -4.71
N ALA A 78 31.20 -5.36 -3.59
CA ALA A 78 31.85 -5.46 -2.29
C ALA A 78 32.75 -6.71 -2.22
N VAL A 79 32.26 -7.86 -2.68
CA VAL A 79 33.01 -9.12 -2.71
C VAL A 79 34.24 -9.01 -3.61
N SER A 80 34.11 -8.52 -4.85
CA SER A 80 35.26 -8.34 -5.74
C SER A 80 36.30 -7.34 -5.22
N ARG A 81 35.89 -6.39 -4.35
CA ARG A 81 36.84 -5.52 -3.65
C ARG A 81 37.58 -6.29 -2.56
N ALA A 82 36.87 -7.10 -1.78
CA ALA A 82 37.46 -7.92 -0.73
C ALA A 82 38.39 -9.01 -1.28
N GLU A 83 38.01 -9.70 -2.36
CA GLU A 83 38.82 -10.74 -3.01
C GLU A 83 40.18 -10.21 -3.49
N ARG A 84 40.21 -9.01 -4.08
CA ARG A 84 41.48 -8.38 -4.48
C ARG A 84 42.39 -8.08 -3.28
N LEU A 85 41.81 -7.64 -2.17
CA LEU A 85 42.59 -7.40 -0.94
C LEU A 85 43.09 -8.72 -0.33
N LEU A 86 42.28 -9.78 -0.39
CA LEU A 86 42.69 -11.13 0.05
C LEU A 86 43.88 -11.64 -0.77
N GLU A 87 43.81 -11.57 -2.10
CA GLU A 87 44.90 -12.01 -2.99
C GLU A 87 46.19 -11.22 -2.73
N GLN A 88 46.08 -9.90 -2.54
CA GLN A 88 47.23 -9.06 -2.19
C GLN A 88 47.86 -9.46 -0.85
N LEU A 89 47.05 -9.69 0.19
CA LEU A 89 47.54 -10.16 1.49
C LEU A 89 48.17 -11.55 1.41
N GLU A 90 47.59 -12.47 0.65
CA GLU A 90 48.14 -13.81 0.46
C GLU A 90 49.52 -13.75 -0.20
N GLN A 91 49.69 -12.89 -1.21
CA GLN A 91 50.97 -12.66 -1.87
C GLN A 91 51.99 -12.04 -0.91
N GLU A 92 51.61 -11.01 -0.15
CA GLU A 92 52.50 -10.36 0.83
C GLU A 92 52.97 -11.35 1.91
N ILE A 93 52.05 -12.18 2.45
CA ILE A 93 52.38 -13.23 3.41
C ILE A 93 53.33 -14.27 2.79
N ALA A 94 53.11 -14.67 1.54
CA ALA A 94 53.98 -15.63 0.85
C ALA A 94 55.40 -15.07 0.65
N GLU A 95 55.52 -13.79 0.29
CA GLU A 95 56.81 -13.11 0.15
C GLU A 95 57.53 -12.94 1.49
N LEU A 96 56.81 -12.58 2.56
CA LEU A 96 57.36 -12.47 3.90
C LEU A 96 57.87 -13.82 4.39
N ARG A 97 57.08 -14.89 4.21
CA ARG A 97 57.51 -16.27 4.54
C ARG A 97 58.75 -16.68 3.75
N ARG A 98 58.85 -16.33 2.47
CA ARG A 98 60.05 -16.62 1.66
C ARG A 98 61.29 -15.92 2.25
N ARG A 99 61.21 -14.61 2.52
CA ARG A 99 62.32 -13.85 3.12
C ARG A 99 62.70 -14.37 4.50
N ASP A 100 61.71 -14.72 5.33
CA ASP A 100 61.94 -15.33 6.64
C ASP A 100 62.76 -16.63 6.53
N THR A 101 62.40 -17.52 5.58
CA THR A 101 63.19 -18.74 5.35
C THR A 101 64.60 -18.48 4.80
N GLU A 102 64.79 -17.46 3.96
CA GLU A 102 66.12 -17.06 3.46
C GLU A 102 67.01 -16.53 4.60
N LEU A 103 66.44 -15.71 5.50
CA LEU A 103 67.13 -15.20 6.69
C LEU A 103 67.48 -16.33 7.67
N GLU A 104 66.58 -17.28 7.88
CA GLU A 104 66.84 -18.45 8.72
C GLU A 104 67.95 -19.34 8.14
N GLN A 105 68.02 -19.53 6.82
CA GLN A 105 69.13 -20.27 6.20
C GLN A 105 70.47 -19.54 6.37
N LEU A 106 70.45 -18.21 6.21
CA LEU A 106 71.65 -17.39 6.36
C LEU A 106 72.18 -17.39 7.80
N SER A 107 71.29 -17.40 8.81
CA SER A 107 71.68 -17.43 10.24
C SER A 107 72.46 -18.70 10.63
N HIS A 108 72.27 -19.80 9.89
CA HIS A 108 73.00 -21.06 10.07
C HIS A 108 74.31 -21.15 9.27
N THR A 109 74.71 -20.11 8.53
CA THR A 109 75.95 -20.11 7.73
C THR A 109 77.19 -19.83 8.61
N GLU A 110 78.11 -20.79 8.69
CA GLU A 110 79.35 -20.65 9.50
C GLU A 110 80.44 -19.80 8.82
N ASP A 111 80.46 -19.73 7.48
CA ASP A 111 81.42 -18.90 6.73
C ASP A 111 81.03 -17.42 6.83
N HIS A 112 81.77 -16.67 7.64
CA HIS A 112 81.54 -15.26 7.89
C HIS A 112 81.70 -14.37 6.64
N ILE A 113 82.51 -14.75 5.66
CA ILE A 113 82.66 -13.98 4.42
C ILE A 113 81.43 -14.22 3.53
N HIS A 114 81.00 -15.48 3.39
CA HIS A 114 79.78 -15.80 2.64
C HIS A 114 78.52 -15.20 3.28
N PHE A 115 78.44 -15.21 4.61
CA PHE A 115 77.38 -14.52 5.36
C PHE A 115 77.33 -13.03 5.01
N LEU A 116 78.46 -12.32 5.10
CA LEU A 116 78.53 -10.89 4.81
C LEU A 116 78.26 -10.56 3.33
N GLN A 117 78.63 -11.45 2.40
CA GLN A 117 78.33 -11.29 0.97
C GLN A 117 76.87 -11.57 0.62
N SER A 118 76.25 -12.54 1.30
CA SER A 118 74.88 -13.00 1.02
C SER A 118 73.81 -12.30 1.88
N PHE A 119 74.22 -11.54 2.89
CA PHE A 119 73.32 -10.75 3.71
C PHE A 119 72.58 -9.71 2.85
N PRO A 120 71.25 -9.82 2.68
CA PRO A 120 70.49 -8.91 1.83
C PRO A 120 70.58 -7.47 2.37
N SER A 121 70.99 -6.52 1.54
CA SER A 121 71.19 -5.13 1.97
C SER A 121 69.90 -4.33 2.28
N PRO A 122 68.68 -4.80 1.95
CA PRO A 122 67.46 -4.35 2.62
C PRO A 122 66.89 -5.49 3.49
N CYS A 123 67.17 -5.47 4.79
CA CYS A 123 66.40 -6.24 5.79
C CYS A 123 65.06 -5.58 6.12
N ASP A 124 64.74 -4.47 5.47
CA ASP A 124 63.44 -3.85 5.61
C ASP A 124 62.40 -4.76 4.95
N PRO A 125 61.30 -5.10 5.65
CA PRO A 125 60.16 -5.69 4.97
C PRO A 125 59.77 -4.80 3.79
N PRO A 126 59.30 -5.36 2.66
CA PRO A 126 58.77 -4.53 1.58
C PRO A 126 57.79 -3.54 2.20
N ALA A 127 57.94 -2.25 1.86
CA ALA A 127 57.05 -1.22 2.40
C ALA A 127 55.61 -1.72 2.25
N PRO A 128 54.77 -1.65 3.31
CA PRO A 128 53.40 -2.13 3.23
C PRO A 128 52.78 -1.51 1.99
N GLY A 129 52.52 -2.31 0.97
CA GLY A 129 52.44 -1.79 -0.39
C GLY A 129 51.17 -0.96 -0.53
N ASP A 130 51.23 0.37 -0.42
CA ASP A 130 50.12 1.34 -0.47
C ASP A 130 48.79 0.92 0.22
N LEU A 131 48.82 -0.12 1.05
CA LEU A 131 47.64 -0.82 1.54
C LEU A 131 47.15 -0.07 2.77
N PRO A 132 45.98 0.59 2.71
CA PRO A 132 45.41 1.17 3.90
C PRO A 132 45.16 0.05 4.90
N CYS A 133 45.58 0.27 6.15
CA CYS A 133 45.28 -0.62 7.28
C CYS A 133 43.81 -1.07 7.16
N ILE A 134 43.58 -2.38 6.99
CA ILE A 134 42.27 -2.92 6.64
C ILE A 134 41.35 -2.78 7.84
N ALA A 135 40.75 -1.60 7.97
CA ALA A 135 39.68 -1.34 8.91
C ALA A 135 38.43 -2.02 8.35
N LEU A 136 38.15 -3.22 8.85
CA LEU A 136 36.91 -3.92 8.53
C LEU A 136 35.73 -3.07 8.98
N SER A 137 34.77 -2.85 8.08
CA SER A 137 33.49 -2.29 8.48
C SER A 137 32.80 -3.27 9.43
N PRO A 138 32.37 -2.83 10.64
CA PRO A 138 31.65 -3.69 11.56
C PRO A 138 30.23 -4.07 11.08
N HIS A 139 29.76 -3.48 9.97
CA HIS A 139 28.40 -3.67 9.45
C HIS A 139 28.42 -4.31 8.06
N ILE A 140 28.69 -5.61 8.00
CA ILE A 140 28.60 -6.42 6.77
C ILE A 140 27.18 -7.00 6.68
N SER A 141 26.17 -6.14 6.52
CA SER A 141 24.77 -6.59 6.49
C SER A 141 23.88 -5.72 5.62
N PHE A 142 22.83 -6.33 5.05
CA PHE A 142 21.75 -5.64 4.34
C PHE A 142 20.50 -5.45 5.24
N GLU A 143 20.66 -5.44 6.56
CA GLU A 143 19.55 -5.32 7.50
C GLU A 143 18.75 -4.03 7.32
N ALA A 144 19.43 -2.90 7.06
CA ALA A 144 18.78 -1.64 6.76
C ALA A 144 17.88 -1.74 5.52
N VAL A 145 18.33 -2.43 4.47
CA VAL A 145 17.54 -2.66 3.25
C VAL A 145 16.29 -3.49 3.57
N ARG A 146 16.47 -4.59 4.33
CA ARG A 146 15.34 -5.42 4.78
C ARG A 146 14.33 -4.61 5.58
N LYS A 147 14.79 -3.79 6.52
CA LYS A 147 13.94 -2.91 7.32
C LYS A 147 13.15 -1.93 6.45
N SER A 148 13.82 -1.24 5.50
CA SER A 148 13.14 -0.30 4.59
C SER A 148 12.11 -0.98 3.70
N VAL A 149 12.35 -2.21 3.24
CA VAL A 149 11.36 -2.99 2.46
C VAL A 149 10.17 -3.38 3.33
N SER A 150 10.39 -3.77 4.60
CA SER A 150 9.30 -4.05 5.54
C SER A 150 8.44 -2.81 5.80
N GLU A 151 9.06 -1.65 6.06
CA GLU A 151 8.34 -0.39 6.28
C GLU A 151 7.53 0.04 5.05
N LEU A 152 8.06 -0.19 3.84
CA LEU A 152 7.32 0.03 2.60
C LEU A 152 6.07 -0.86 2.55
N ASN A 153 6.20 -2.14 2.89
CA ASN A 153 5.08 -3.07 2.88
C ASN A 153 4.00 -2.68 3.90
N GLU A 154 4.39 -2.29 5.12
CA GLU A 154 3.45 -1.83 6.15
C GLU A 154 2.64 -0.61 5.68
N ARG A 155 3.29 0.35 5.03
CA ARG A 155 2.61 1.53 4.46
C ARG A 155 1.66 1.16 3.33
N LEU A 156 2.06 0.22 2.47
CA LEU A 156 1.22 -0.26 1.38
C LEU A 156 -0.06 -0.91 1.92
N GLU A 157 0.09 -1.78 2.93
CA GLU A 157 -1.03 -2.47 3.61
C GLU A 157 -1.99 -1.48 4.29
N ASP A 158 -1.47 -0.43 4.94
CA ASP A 158 -2.30 0.61 5.55
C ASP A 158 -3.16 1.35 4.51
N VAL A 159 -2.53 1.75 3.39
CA VAL A 159 -3.24 2.38 2.26
C VAL A 159 -4.32 1.44 1.71
N PHE A 160 -3.99 0.16 1.52
CA PHE A 160 -4.96 -0.82 1.04
C PHE A 160 -6.15 -0.96 1.98
N LYS A 161 -5.92 -1.14 3.28
CA LYS A 161 -7.00 -1.26 4.26
C LYS A 161 -7.93 -0.05 4.25
N LYS A 162 -7.36 1.16 4.24
CA LYS A 162 -8.12 2.41 4.25
C LYS A 162 -8.98 2.57 3.00
N GLU A 163 -8.42 2.34 1.82
CA GLU A 163 -9.17 2.51 0.57
C GLU A 163 -10.16 1.37 0.35
N PHE A 164 -9.86 0.15 0.80
CA PHE A 164 -10.77 -0.99 0.69
C PHE A 164 -12.08 -0.75 1.44
N VAL A 165 -12.03 -0.11 2.62
CA VAL A 165 -13.23 0.27 3.36
C VAL A 165 -14.14 1.19 2.53
N LYS A 166 -13.57 2.19 1.85
CA LYS A 166 -14.34 3.11 1.00
C LYS A 166 -14.92 2.42 -0.22
N ILE A 167 -14.15 1.52 -0.84
CA ILE A 167 -14.62 0.72 -1.97
C ILE A 167 -15.81 -0.14 -1.55
N SER A 168 -15.70 -0.84 -0.41
CA SER A 168 -16.80 -1.65 0.13
C SER A 168 -18.05 -0.82 0.36
N GLN A 169 -17.93 0.35 1.00
CA GLN A 169 -19.05 1.26 1.23
C GLN A 169 -19.72 1.69 -0.09
N THR A 170 -18.91 2.06 -1.09
CA THR A 170 -19.43 2.48 -2.40
C THR A 170 -20.18 1.35 -3.11
N VAL A 171 -19.76 0.09 -2.91
CA VAL A 171 -20.45 -1.08 -3.46
C VAL A 171 -21.77 -1.35 -2.73
N ASP A 172 -21.76 -1.22 -1.40
CA ASP A 172 -22.94 -1.45 -0.56
C ASP A 172 -24.07 -0.44 -0.84
N ASP A 173 -23.74 0.78 -1.23
CA ASP A 173 -24.70 1.85 -1.57
C ASP A 173 -25.44 1.65 -2.92
N ILE A 174 -25.07 0.63 -3.71
CA ILE A 174 -25.67 0.40 -5.03
C ILE A 174 -27.02 -0.32 -4.87
N HIS A 175 -28.10 0.40 -5.15
CA HIS A 175 -29.46 -0.13 -5.07
C HIS A 175 -30.26 0.09 -6.36
N ILE A 176 -31.09 -0.89 -6.72
CA ILE A 176 -31.99 -0.83 -7.89
C ILE A 176 -33.28 -0.08 -7.54
N LEU A 177 -33.74 -0.20 -6.30
CA LEU A 177 -35.02 0.32 -5.85
C LEU A 177 -34.81 1.56 -4.99
N GLU A 178 -35.63 2.58 -5.23
CA GLU A 178 -35.76 3.68 -4.28
C GLU A 178 -36.36 3.16 -2.97
N PRO A 179 -35.94 3.73 -1.82
CA PRO A 179 -36.54 3.43 -0.53
C PRO A 179 -38.05 3.71 -0.56
N ARG A 180 -38.88 2.74 -0.17
CA ARG A 180 -40.35 2.90 -0.16
C ARG A 180 -40.97 2.69 1.20
N THR A 181 -40.29 2.01 2.11
CA THR A 181 -40.72 1.80 3.49
C THR A 181 -39.90 2.65 4.45
N ARG A 182 -40.43 2.91 5.64
CA ARG A 182 -39.69 3.62 6.69
C ARG A 182 -38.39 2.88 7.02
N GLU A 183 -38.42 1.56 7.01
CA GLU A 183 -37.28 0.69 7.25
C GLU A 183 -36.19 0.86 6.19
N ASP A 184 -36.56 1.00 4.91
CA ASP A 184 -35.59 1.29 3.83
C ASP A 184 -34.92 2.65 4.04
N PHE A 185 -35.69 3.68 4.40
CA PHE A 185 -35.15 5.01 4.66
C PHE A 185 -34.25 5.06 5.90
N LEU A 186 -34.52 4.25 6.92
CA LEU A 186 -33.73 4.19 8.15
C LEU A 186 -32.30 3.69 7.92
N GLN A 187 -32.02 2.97 6.83
CA GLN A 187 -30.67 2.55 6.46
C GLN A 187 -29.76 3.76 6.17
N TYR A 188 -30.33 4.88 5.72
CA TYR A 188 -29.61 6.14 5.45
C TYR A 188 -29.66 7.10 6.64
N SER A 189 -30.17 6.66 7.80
CA SER A 189 -30.31 7.54 8.96
C SER A 189 -28.93 7.92 9.51
N CYS A 190 -28.70 9.22 9.65
CA CYS A 190 -27.54 9.74 10.36
C CYS A 190 -28.03 10.57 11.56
N ARG A 191 -27.24 10.57 12.64
CA ARG A 191 -27.52 11.43 13.78
C ARG A 191 -27.07 12.84 13.46
N LEU A 192 -28.03 13.70 13.15
CA LEU A 192 -27.79 15.13 12.95
C LEU A 192 -27.64 15.85 14.31
N THR A 193 -26.77 16.86 14.31
CA THR A 193 -26.57 17.83 15.38
C THR A 193 -26.54 19.23 14.77
N LEU A 194 -27.19 20.18 15.44
CA LEU A 194 -27.22 21.58 15.07
C LEU A 194 -25.91 22.26 15.48
N ASP A 195 -25.39 23.14 14.63
CA ASP A 195 -24.19 23.92 14.92
C ASP A 195 -24.58 25.22 15.65
N PRO A 196 -24.17 25.40 16.92
CA PRO A 196 -24.44 26.62 17.69
C PRO A 196 -23.92 27.89 17.01
N ASN A 197 -22.87 27.79 16.20
CA ASN A 197 -22.28 28.94 15.50
C ASN A 197 -23.19 29.48 14.40
N THR A 198 -24.11 28.64 13.91
CA THR A 198 -25.10 29.01 12.88
C THR A 198 -26.48 29.36 13.48
N ALA A 199 -26.64 29.25 14.79
CA ALA A 199 -27.92 29.43 15.45
C ALA A 199 -28.29 30.92 15.54
N TYR A 200 -29.49 31.27 15.07
CA TYR A 200 -30.01 32.62 15.22
C TYR A 200 -30.34 32.93 16.68
N LYS A 201 -30.15 34.19 17.12
CA LYS A 201 -30.23 34.61 18.52
C LYS A 201 -31.60 34.40 19.20
N HIS A 202 -32.66 34.11 18.46
CA HIS A 202 -33.99 33.78 19.01
C HIS A 202 -34.33 32.27 18.94
N LEU A 203 -33.34 31.41 18.70
CA LEU A 203 -33.48 29.96 18.70
C LEU A 203 -32.69 29.39 19.87
N CYS A 204 -33.29 28.57 20.71
CA CYS A 204 -32.61 27.85 21.78
C CYS A 204 -32.35 26.41 21.33
N LEU A 205 -31.10 25.96 21.45
CA LEU A 205 -30.68 24.59 21.17
C LEU A 205 -30.71 23.75 22.46
N SER A 206 -31.41 22.61 22.43
CA SER A 206 -31.56 21.68 23.55
C SER A 206 -31.19 20.25 23.14
N GLU A 207 -31.21 19.33 24.11
CA GLU A 207 -30.96 17.89 23.92
C GLU A 207 -29.63 17.59 23.20
N GLY A 208 -28.56 18.28 23.61
CA GLY A 208 -27.24 18.13 22.97
C GLY A 208 -27.21 18.66 21.54
N ASN A 209 -27.88 19.79 21.28
CA ASN A 209 -28.04 20.44 19.97
C ASN A 209 -28.82 19.59 18.96
N ARG A 210 -29.84 18.86 19.42
CA ARG A 210 -30.66 17.99 18.55
C ARG A 210 -32.10 18.45 18.44
N GLU A 211 -32.48 19.41 19.29
CA GLU A 211 -33.78 20.06 19.29
C GLU A 211 -33.59 21.57 19.23
N VAL A 212 -34.51 22.26 18.56
CA VAL A 212 -34.53 23.72 18.45
C VAL A 212 -35.90 24.25 18.81
N THR A 213 -35.92 25.26 19.68
CA THR A 213 -37.15 25.93 20.11
C THR A 213 -37.03 27.42 19.91
N ARG A 214 -38.08 28.07 19.39
CA ARG A 214 -38.11 29.55 19.27
C ARG A 214 -38.41 30.16 20.64
N VAL A 215 -37.60 31.13 21.05
CA VAL A 215 -37.70 31.85 22.33
C VAL A 215 -37.72 33.36 22.09
N GLU A 216 -38.38 34.10 22.98
CA GLU A 216 -38.39 35.57 22.91
C GLU A 216 -37.07 36.15 23.43
N GLU A 217 -36.47 35.49 24.42
CA GLU A 217 -35.19 35.85 25.01
C GLU A 217 -34.04 35.66 24.01
N ILE A 218 -33.18 36.68 23.92
CA ILE A 218 -31.97 36.64 23.11
C ILE A 218 -31.00 35.62 23.73
N GLN A 219 -30.76 34.54 23.00
CA GLN A 219 -29.78 33.51 23.33
C GLN A 219 -28.37 34.00 23.04
N SER A 220 -27.44 33.66 23.94
CA SER A 220 -26.04 34.05 23.84
C SER A 220 -25.26 33.02 23.04
N TYR A 221 -25.17 33.21 21.73
CA TYR A 221 -24.27 32.46 20.83
C TYR A 221 -23.06 33.31 20.47
N PRO A 222 -21.93 32.69 20.08
CA PRO A 222 -20.75 33.45 19.66
C PRO A 222 -21.05 34.24 18.37
N ASP A 223 -20.52 35.45 18.27
CA ASP A 223 -20.67 36.28 17.07
C ASP A 223 -19.74 35.74 15.96
N HIS A 224 -20.34 35.35 14.84
CA HIS A 224 -19.68 34.79 13.66
C HIS A 224 -20.22 35.43 12.37
#